data_AF-A0A929YD66-F1
#
_entry.id   AF-A0A929YD66-F1
#
_cell.length_a   1.000
_cell.length_b   1.000
_cell.length_c   1.000
_cell.angle_alpha   90.00
_cell.angle_beta   90.00
_cell.angle_gamma   90.00
#
_symmetry.space_group_name_H-M   'P 1'
#
loop_
_entity.id
_entity.type
_entity.pdbx_description
1 polymer ?
#
loop_
_entity_poly.entity_id
_entity_poly.type
_entity_poly.pdbx_seq_one_letter_code
_entity_poly.pdbx_strand_id
1 'polypeptide(L)'
;MQHFTNYSMDYKRYLRIQWRLEWFYDFHPESFDDIPPEQKKLLQETFLYDAPDEGYPESLRDFYDEKISNNKTLHKEMLLAVDALYKVAGAGGVG
;
A
#
# COMPACT_ATOMS: atom_id res chain seq x y z
N MET A 1 -15.23 7.35 9.90
CA MET A 1 -14.53 7.44 8.60
C MET A 1 -13.22 8.18 8.82
N GLN A 2 -12.07 7.50 8.77
CA GLN A 2 -10.79 8.20 8.81
C GLN A 2 -10.57 8.83 7.44
N HIS A 3 -10.76 10.14 7.35
CA HIS A 3 -10.49 10.90 6.13
C HIS A 3 -8.97 10.91 5.89
N PHE A 4 -8.49 10.14 4.93
CA PHE A 4 -7.08 10.07 4.50
C PHE A 4 -6.58 11.34 3.77
N THR A 5 -7.30 12.46 3.85
CA THR A 5 -7.07 13.64 3.02
C THR A 5 -6.01 14.60 3.56
N ASN A 6 -5.46 14.37 4.76
CA ASN A 6 -4.51 15.30 5.40
C ASN A 6 -3.23 14.64 5.95
N TYR A 7 -2.94 13.39 5.56
CA TYR A 7 -1.83 12.64 6.13
C TYR A 7 -0.71 12.45 5.13
N SER A 8 0.46 13.02 5.40
CA SER A 8 1.70 12.64 4.73
C SER A 8 1.98 11.15 4.94
N MET A 9 2.39 10.45 3.88
CA MET A 9 2.94 9.11 3.99
C MET A 9 4.35 9.21 4.58
N ASP A 10 4.48 9.38 5.89
CA ASP A 10 5.79 9.29 6.54
C ASP A 10 6.31 7.85 6.59
N TYR A 11 7.62 7.66 6.83
CA TYR A 11 8.23 6.32 6.83
C TYR A 11 7.59 5.36 7.86
N LYS A 12 7.16 5.86 9.03
CA LYS A 12 6.51 5.00 10.04
C LYS A 12 5.11 4.57 9.60
N ARG A 13 4.42 5.40 8.83
CA ARG A 13 3.13 5.09 8.23
C ARG A 13 3.30 4.12 7.06
N TYR A 14 4.30 4.34 6.22
CA TYR A 14 4.69 3.44 5.15
C TYR A 14 4.87 2.00 5.66
N LEU A 15 5.73 1.81 6.68
CA LEU A 15 5.96 0.47 7.26
C LEU A 15 4.70 -0.17 7.85
N ARG A 16 3.84 0.63 8.50
CA ARG A 16 2.57 0.11 9.06
C ARG A 16 1.61 -0.36 7.97
N ILE A 17 1.57 0.33 6.84
CA ILE A 17 0.75 -0.08 5.70
C ILE A 17 1.37 -1.30 5.04
N GLN A 18 2.70 -1.33 4.85
CA GLN A 18 3.41 -2.47 4.28
C GLN A 18 3.09 -3.77 5.02
N TRP A 19 3.29 -3.83 6.34
CA TRP A 19 2.96 -5.01 7.14
C TRP A 19 1.50 -5.44 7.06
N ARG A 20 0.60 -4.48 6.87
CA ARG A 20 -0.83 -4.78 6.76
C ARG A 20 -1.20 -5.29 5.38
N LEU A 21 -0.52 -4.84 4.33
CA LEU A 21 -0.66 -5.36 2.98
C LEU A 21 -0.06 -6.76 2.86
N GLU A 22 1.07 -7.04 3.50
CA GLU A 22 1.62 -8.40 3.63
C GLU A 22 0.59 -9.34 4.27
N TRP A 23 -0.06 -8.92 5.36
CA TRP A 23 -1.15 -9.69 5.95
C TRP A 23 -2.34 -9.90 4.99
N PHE A 24 -2.76 -8.87 4.24
CA PHE A 24 -3.82 -9.06 3.24
C PHE A 24 -3.37 -10.05 2.15
N TYR A 25 -2.11 -10.01 1.73
CA TYR A 25 -1.59 -10.90 0.71
C TYR A 25 -1.57 -12.37 1.17
N ASP A 26 -1.17 -12.61 2.42
CA ASP A 26 -1.09 -13.96 2.99
C ASP A 26 -2.47 -14.57 3.29
N PHE A 27 -3.45 -13.75 3.72
CA PHE A 27 -4.72 -14.24 4.24
C PHE A 27 -5.94 -13.94 3.36
N HIS A 28 -5.87 -12.93 2.51
CA HIS A 28 -6.96 -12.46 1.65
C HIS A 28 -6.46 -12.00 0.27
N PRO A 29 -5.66 -12.80 -0.45
CA PRO A 29 -5.08 -12.41 -1.74
C PRO A 29 -6.16 -12.03 -2.76
N GLU A 30 -7.36 -12.61 -2.67
CA GLU A 30 -8.52 -12.30 -3.53
C GLU A 30 -8.93 -10.82 -3.47
N SER A 31 -8.69 -10.15 -2.34
CA SER A 31 -9.03 -8.72 -2.20
C SER A 31 -8.25 -7.84 -3.17
N PHE A 32 -7.07 -8.27 -3.61
CA PHE A 32 -6.28 -7.52 -4.59
C PHE A 32 -6.80 -7.68 -6.01
N ASP A 33 -7.56 -8.73 -6.32
CA ASP A 33 -8.17 -8.93 -7.64
C ASP A 33 -9.44 -8.06 -7.81
N ASP A 34 -10.04 -7.64 -6.71
CA ASP A 34 -11.27 -6.82 -6.68
C ASP A 34 -11.00 -5.30 -6.74
N ILE A 35 -9.73 -4.86 -6.70
CA ILE A 35 -9.36 -3.45 -6.91
C ILE A 35 -8.93 -3.19 -8.38
N PRO A 36 -9.03 -1.95 -8.88
CA PRO A 36 -8.55 -1.61 -10.22
C PRO A 36 -7.10 -2.07 -10.49
N PRO A 37 -6.79 -2.61 -11.68
CA PRO A 37 -5.45 -3.13 -12.00
C PRO A 37 -4.31 -2.12 -11.79
N GLU A 38 -4.55 -0.85 -12.07
CA GLU A 38 -3.58 0.23 -11.84
C GLU A 38 -3.27 0.44 -10.35
N GLN A 39 -4.29 0.30 -9.49
CA GLN A 39 -4.12 0.40 -8.04
C GLN A 39 -3.43 -0.83 -7.47
N LYS A 40 -3.77 -2.03 -7.95
CA LYS A 40 -3.05 -3.27 -7.61
C LYS A 40 -1.57 -3.14 -7.95
N LYS A 41 -1.26 -2.72 -9.18
CA LYS A 41 0.13 -2.53 -9.62
C LYS A 41 0.86 -1.49 -8.77
N LEU A 42 0.22 -0.36 -8.48
CA LEU A 42 0.79 0.68 -7.63
C LEU A 42 1.14 0.14 -6.23
N LEU A 43 0.22 -0.59 -5.60
CA LEU A 43 0.48 -1.16 -4.27
C LEU A 43 1.61 -2.19 -4.33
N GLN A 44 1.67 -3.01 -5.39
CA GLN A 44 2.75 -3.99 -5.59
C GLN A 44 4.11 -3.32 -5.72
N GLU A 45 4.22 -2.30 -6.57
CA GLU A 45 5.47 -1.58 -6.81
C GLU A 45 5.93 -0.74 -5.62
N THR A 46 4.99 -0.24 -4.81
CA THR A 46 5.33 0.67 -3.70
C THR A 46 5.47 -0.02 -2.35
N PHE A 47 4.80 -1.15 -2.12
CA PHE A 47 4.87 -1.90 -0.86
C PHE A 47 5.52 -3.27 -1.00
N LEU A 48 5.93 -3.65 -2.21
CA LEU A 48 6.84 -4.76 -2.49
C LEU A 48 6.31 -6.13 -2.06
N TYR A 49 4.98 -6.30 -1.95
CA TYR A 49 4.42 -7.65 -1.90
C TYR A 49 4.57 -8.30 -3.27
N ASP A 50 4.86 -9.61 -3.31
CA ASP A 50 5.11 -10.36 -4.55
C ASP A 50 6.35 -9.90 -5.37
N ALA A 51 7.22 -9.06 -4.80
CA ALA A 51 8.51 -8.76 -5.40
C ALA A 51 9.42 -10.00 -5.33
N PRO A 52 10.11 -10.38 -6.41
CA PRO A 52 11.10 -11.45 -6.35
C PRO A 52 12.24 -11.05 -5.40
N ASP A 53 12.90 -12.02 -4.77
CA ASP A 53 14.01 -11.75 -3.84
C ASP A 53 15.10 -10.88 -4.47
N GLU A 54 15.39 -11.08 -5.76
CA GLU A 54 16.36 -10.31 -6.55
C GLU A 54 15.92 -8.84 -6.78
N GLY A 55 14.62 -8.56 -6.68
CA GLY A 55 14.03 -7.24 -6.84
C GLY A 55 13.72 -6.54 -5.51
N TYR A 56 13.97 -7.18 -4.37
CA TYR A 56 13.76 -6.58 -3.06
C TYR A 56 14.91 -5.63 -2.71
N PRO A 57 14.65 -4.39 -2.26
CA PRO A 57 15.70 -3.44 -1.92
C PRO A 57 16.48 -3.91 -0.69
N GLU A 58 17.78 -3.63 -0.65
CA GLU A 58 18.63 -3.90 0.53
C GLU A 58 18.13 -3.17 1.79
N SER A 59 17.43 -2.04 1.60
CA SER A 59 16.91 -1.19 2.66
C SER A 59 15.58 -0.57 2.26
N LEU A 60 14.51 -0.93 2.98
CA LEU A 60 13.20 -0.29 2.84
C LEU A 60 13.25 1.22 3.13
N ARG A 61 14.19 1.66 3.96
CA ARG A 61 14.38 3.07 4.27
C ARG A 61 14.90 3.84 3.06
N ASP A 62 15.92 3.31 2.40
CA ASP A 62 16.53 3.96 1.24
C ASP A 62 15.57 3.95 0.05
N PHE A 63 14.85 2.84 -0.16
CA PHE A 63 13.76 2.76 -1.14
C PHE A 63 12.70 3.85 -0.91
N TYR A 64 12.21 3.98 0.34
CA TYR A 64 11.24 5.00 0.69
C TYR A 64 11.79 6.42 0.48
N ASP A 65 13.02 6.68 0.93
CA ASP A 65 13.62 8.02 0.82
C ASP A 65 13.84 8.41 -0.66
N GLU A 66 14.22 7.47 -1.53
CA GLU A 66 14.43 7.70 -2.97
C GLU A 66 13.13 7.83 -3.76
N LYS A 67 12.18 6.90 -3.58
CA LYS A 67 11.01 6.78 -4.47
C LYS A 67 9.75 7.47 -3.94
N ILE A 68 9.61 7.56 -2.62
CA ILE A 68 8.32 7.88 -1.98
C ILE A 68 8.39 9.26 -1.31
N SER A 69 9.37 9.50 -0.43
CA SER A 69 9.38 10.58 0.56
C SER A 69 8.99 11.97 0.06
N ASN A 70 9.43 12.33 -1.16
CA ASN A 70 9.24 13.65 -1.76
C ASN A 70 8.13 13.69 -2.82
N ASN A 71 7.48 12.56 -3.11
CA ASN A 71 6.46 12.43 -4.15
C ASN A 71 5.04 12.51 -3.55
N LYS A 72 4.53 13.74 -3.41
CA LYS A 72 3.20 14.01 -2.85
C LYS A 72 2.06 13.40 -3.67
N THR A 73 2.20 13.32 -4.99
CA THR A 73 1.20 12.70 -5.87
C THR A 73 1.12 11.21 -5.57
N LEU A 74 2.28 10.55 -5.52
CA LEU A 74 2.38 9.13 -5.18
C LEU A 74 1.80 8.82 -3.79
N HIS A 75 2.06 9.66 -2.78
CA HIS A 75 1.45 9.50 -1.46
C HIS A 75 -0.09 9.43 -1.52
N LYS A 76 -0.70 10.33 -2.32
CA LYS A 76 -2.16 10.36 -2.48
C LYS A 76 -2.67 9.12 -3.21
N GLU A 77 -2.00 8.72 -4.28
CA GLU A 77 -2.37 7.54 -5.07
C GLU A 77 -2.25 6.25 -4.23
N MET A 78 -1.16 6.10 -3.47
CA MET A 78 -0.97 4.97 -2.54
C MET A 78 -2.10 4.91 -1.51
N LEU A 79 -2.44 6.04 -0.87
CA LEU A 79 -3.52 6.07 0.12
C LEU A 79 -4.89 5.75 -0.48
N LEU A 80 -5.16 6.19 -1.72
CA LEU A 80 -6.40 5.86 -2.43
C LEU A 80 -6.48 4.36 -2.78
N ALA A 81 -5.37 3.77 -3.21
CA ALA A 81 -5.31 2.35 -3.51
C ALA A 81 -5.46 1.50 -2.24
N VAL A 82 -4.83 1.91 -1.12
CA VAL A 82 -5.04 1.28 0.19
C VAL A 82 -6.51 1.37 0.60
N ASP A 83 -7.13 2.54 0.51
CA ASP A 83 -8.56 2.71 0.85
C ASP A 83 -9.48 1.83 -0.01
N ALA A 84 -9.19 1.67 -1.30
CA ALA A 84 -9.91 0.75 -2.18
C ALA A 84 -9.78 -0.70 -1.71
N LEU A 85 -8.57 -1.15 -1.37
CA LEU A 85 -8.32 -2.51 -0.86
C LEU A 85 -9.11 -2.78 0.42
N TYR A 86 -9.10 -1.85 1.38
CA TYR A 86 -9.85 -2.01 2.62
C TYR A 86 -11.36 -2.07 2.42
N LYS A 87 -11.90 -1.38 1.40
CA LYS A 87 -13.32 -1.42 1.07
C LYS A 87 -13.73 -2.78 0.51
N VAL A 88 -12.93 -3.35 -0.40
CA VAL A 88 -13.26 -4.64 -1.02
C VAL A 88 -13.05 -5.81 -0.06
N ALA A 89 -12.04 -5.75 0.82
CA ALA A 89 -11.74 -6.79 1.80
C ALA A 89 -12.77 -6.90 2.96
N GLY A 90 -13.92 -6.22 2.85
CA GLY A 90 -14.95 -6.22 3.90
C GLY A 90 -14.54 -5.49 5.20
N ALA A 91 -13.34 -4.93 5.26
CA ALA A 91 -12.86 -4.13 6.39
C ALA A 91 -13.53 -2.74 6.47
N GLY A 92 -14.53 -2.47 5.64
CA GLY A 92 -15.43 -1.32 5.64
C GLY A 92 -16.91 -1.63 5.87
N GLY A 93 -17.26 -2.83 6.36
CA GLY A 93 -18.64 -3.25 6.61
C GLY A 93 -18.91 -3.65 8.06
N VAL A 94 -18.91 -2.68 8.99
CA VAL A 94 -19.69 -2.82 10.22
C VAL A 94 -20.96 -1.99 10.01
N GLY A 95 -22.00 -2.65 9.54
CA GLY A 95 -23.38 -2.20 9.61
C GLY A 95 -24.10 -2.99 10.67
#